data_AF-A0A9W8MWA9-F1
#
_entry.id   AF-A0A9W8MWA9-F1
#
_cell.length_a   1.000
_cell.length_b   1.000
_cell.length_c   1.000
_cell.angle_alpha   90.00
_cell.angle_beta   90.00
_cell.angle_gamma   90.00
#
_symmetry.space_group_name_H-M   'P 1'
#
loop_
_entity.id
_entity.type
_entity.pdbx_description
1 polymer ?
#
loop_
_entity_poly.entity_id
_entity_poly.type
_entity_poly.pdbx_seq_one_letter_code
_entity_poly.pdbx_strand_id
1 'polypeptide(L)'
;MGAAIPLLLQLVCALPPILPFPQDEIRWEVTTGSVEVQDEVLPEDDEEDLAYQTRSKSVLGIVFKIGDGEFEGDRGAIRKYSAGKSVPKSFRPPRINDPKVNKGSTRGKGKATEDSSAIVYEEPEQEYMDAL
;
A
#
# COMPACT_ATOMS: atom_id res chain seq x y z
N MET A 1 0.70 -2.48 14.61
CA MET A 1 0.76 -3.82 15.24
C MET A 1 1.97 -3.88 16.15
N GLY A 2 1.92 -4.65 17.25
CA GLY A 2 3.07 -4.86 18.14
C GLY A 2 3.76 -3.56 18.61
N ALA A 3 5.06 -3.42 18.35
CA ALA A 3 5.89 -2.27 18.74
C ALA A 3 5.43 -0.91 18.17
N ALA A 4 4.63 -0.90 17.11
CA ALA A 4 4.07 0.34 16.56
C ALA A 4 2.85 0.85 17.33
N ILE A 5 2.29 0.07 18.27
CA ILE A 5 1.09 0.46 19.03
C ILE A 5 1.37 1.68 19.94
N PRO A 6 2.45 1.71 20.76
CA PRO A 6 2.80 2.90 21.53
C PRO A 6 3.04 4.14 20.66
N LEU A 7 3.70 3.97 19.52
CA LEU A 7 3.95 5.06 18.57
C LEU A 7 2.65 5.61 17.96
N LEU A 8 1.72 4.73 17.59
CA LEU A 8 0.42 5.13 17.08
C LEU A 8 -0.38 5.92 18.14
N LEU A 9 -0.38 5.46 19.39
CA LEU A 9 -1.05 6.16 20.49
C LEU A 9 -0.42 7.54 20.74
N GLN A 10 0.90 7.64 20.71
CA GLN A 10 1.60 8.91 20.83
C GLN A 10 1.20 9.89 19.72
N LEU A 11 1.12 9.43 18.47
CA LEU A 11 0.66 10.24 17.35
C LEU A 11 -0.78 10.73 17.57
N VAL A 12 -1.67 9.83 17.99
CA VAL A 12 -3.09 10.14 18.20
C VAL A 12 -3.29 11.14 19.32
N CYS A 13 -2.48 11.10 20.39
CA CYS A 13 -2.50 12.11 21.45
C CYS A 13 -1.89 13.44 21.02
N ALA A 14 -0.96 13.45 20.06
CA ALA A 14 -0.29 14.65 19.57
C ALA A 14 -1.07 15.39 18.46
N LEU A 15 -1.98 14.70 17.76
CA LEU A 15 -2.75 15.27 16.64
C LEU A 15 -3.77 16.36 17.04
N PRO A 16 -4.58 16.22 18.10
CA PRO A 16 -5.63 17.19 18.43
C PRO A 16 -5.17 18.64 18.59
N PRO A 17 -4.04 18.95 19.27
CA PRO A 17 -3.62 20.35 19.43
C PRO A 17 -2.99 20.97 18.18
N ILE A 18 -2.57 20.17 17.18
CA ILE A 18 -1.90 20.69 15.97
C ILE A 18 -2.86 20.86 14.79
N LEU A 19 -4.07 20.34 14.88
CA LEU A 19 -5.06 20.42 13.81
C LEU A 19 -5.85 21.75 13.91
N PRO A 20 -6.20 22.37 12.78
CA PRO A 20 -6.94 23.64 12.74
C PRO A 20 -8.45 23.45 12.97
N PHE A 21 -8.82 22.58 13.92
CA PHE A 21 -10.21 22.28 14.27
C PHE A 21 -10.40 22.41 15.79
N PRO A 22 -11.59 22.82 16.25
CA PRO A 22 -11.87 22.86 17.67
C PRO A 22 -11.95 21.44 18.24
N GLN A 23 -11.58 21.25 19.50
CA GLN A 23 -11.37 19.92 20.10
C GLN A 23 -12.66 19.09 20.19
N ASP A 24 -13.82 19.73 20.22
CA ASP A 24 -15.15 19.14 20.28
C ASP A 24 -15.59 18.50 18.95
N GLU A 25 -15.02 18.94 17.83
CA GLU A 25 -15.25 18.35 16.51
C GLU A 25 -14.39 17.12 16.24
N ILE A 26 -13.32 16.92 17.03
CA ILE A 26 -12.38 15.81 16.87
C ILE A 26 -12.88 14.61 17.67
N ARG A 27 -13.18 13.51 16.96
CA ARG A 27 -13.61 12.25 17.56
C ARG A 27 -12.71 11.12 17.07
N TRP A 28 -12.41 10.18 17.95
CA TRP A 28 -11.73 8.95 17.57
C TRP A 28 -12.47 7.72 18.07
N GLU A 29 -12.39 6.66 17.27
CA GLU A 29 -12.89 5.33 17.61
C GLU A 29 -11.70 4.38 17.62
N VAL A 30 -11.59 3.59 18.69
CA VAL A 30 -10.44 2.70 18.92
C VAL A 30 -10.92 1.26 18.90
N THR A 31 -10.33 0.45 18.02
CA THR A 31 -10.66 -0.95 17.84
C THR A 31 -9.41 -1.80 18.05
N THR A 32 -9.49 -2.79 18.93
CA THR A 32 -8.42 -3.77 19.14
C THR A 32 -8.72 -5.05 18.38
N GLY A 33 -7.68 -5.71 17.88
CA GLY A 33 -7.81 -7.00 17.22
C GLY A 33 -6.53 -7.83 17.36
N SER A 34 -6.57 -9.03 16.78
CA SER A 34 -5.41 -9.90 16.65
C SER A 34 -5.28 -10.34 15.20
N VAL A 35 -4.05 -10.46 14.72
CA VAL A 35 -3.73 -10.96 13.38
C VAL A 35 -2.72 -12.09 13.53
N GLU A 36 -3.00 -13.19 12.86
CA GLU A 36 -2.07 -14.32 12.77
C GLU A 36 -1.00 -14.02 11.72
N VAL A 37 0.24 -14.29 12.10
CA VAL A 37 1.43 -14.08 11.29
C VAL A 37 2.15 -15.41 11.21
N GLN A 38 2.68 -15.74 10.04
CA GLN A 38 3.51 -16.91 9.83
C GLN A 38 4.95 -16.45 9.66
N ASP A 39 5.81 -16.97 10.52
CA ASP A 39 7.25 -16.74 10.49
C ASP A 39 7.92 -18.04 9.99
N GLU A 40 8.92 -17.91 9.13
CA GLU A 40 9.76 -19.04 8.70
C GLU A 40 10.86 -19.27 9.74
N VAL A 41 11.06 -20.53 10.11
CA VAL A 41 12.10 -20.97 11.05
C VAL A 41 13.16 -21.71 10.24
N LEU A 42 14.36 -21.13 10.22
CA LEU A 42 15.54 -21.76 9.62
C LEU A 42 15.93 -22.99 10.46
N PRO A 43 16.10 -24.17 9.83
CA PRO A 43 16.57 -25.36 10.53
C PRO A 43 18.02 -25.20 11.00
N GLU A 44 18.40 -26.01 11.99
CA GLU A 44 19.77 -26.03 12.52
C GLU A 44 20.73 -26.86 11.65
N ASP A 45 20.19 -27.76 10.83
CA ASP A 45 20.92 -28.65 9.91
C ASP A 45 20.35 -28.54 8.48
N ASP A 46 21.21 -28.70 7.48
CA ASP A 46 20.89 -28.61 6.05
C ASP A 46 20.04 -29.81 5.56
N GLU A 47 19.90 -30.86 6.38
CA GLU A 47 19.05 -32.02 6.12
C GLU A 47 17.58 -31.84 6.57
N GLU A 48 17.30 -30.82 7.39
CA GLU A 48 15.96 -30.55 7.90
C GLU A 48 15.17 -29.58 7.00
N ASP A 49 13.85 -29.81 6.90
CA ASP A 49 12.96 -28.97 6.10
C ASP A 49 12.62 -27.65 6.81
N LEU A 50 12.37 -26.60 6.00
CA LEU A 50 11.92 -25.29 6.49
C LEU A 50 10.58 -25.40 7.25
N ALA A 51 10.56 -24.95 8.50
CA ALA A 51 9.38 -24.99 9.36
C ALA A 51 8.64 -23.65 9.40
N TYR A 52 7.31 -23.68 9.48
CA TYR A 52 6.47 -22.49 9.65
C TYR A 52 5.95 -22.40 11.08
N GLN A 53 6.16 -21.25 11.71
CA GLN A 53 5.61 -20.94 13.02
C GLN A 53 4.50 -19.92 12.89
N THR A 54 3.29 -20.27 13.35
CA THR A 54 2.19 -19.31 13.44
C THR A 54 2.22 -18.61 14.80
N ARG A 55 2.16 -17.28 14.78
CA ARG A 55 2.13 -16.43 15.97
C ARG A 55 1.03 -15.39 15.84
N SER A 56 0.31 -15.15 16.93
CA SER A 56 -0.67 -14.07 17.00
C SER A 56 0.00 -12.76 17.41
N LYS A 57 -0.32 -11.67 16.72
CA LYS A 57 0.10 -10.31 17.08
C LYS A 57 -1.11 -9.41 17.31
N SER A 58 -1.04 -8.59 18.35
CA SER A 58 -2.06 -7.58 18.63
C SER A 58 -2.03 -6.45 17.60
N VAL A 59 -3.22 -5.99 17.24
CA VAL A 59 -3.48 -4.90 16.29
C VAL A 59 -4.36 -3.86 16.97
N LEU A 60 -4.06 -2.59 16.70
CA LEU A 60 -4.85 -1.44 17.12
C LEU A 60 -5.23 -0.66 15.86
N GLY A 61 -6.52 -0.47 15.66
CA GLY A 61 -7.10 0.39 14.62
C GLY A 61 -7.69 1.63 15.27
N ILE A 62 -7.42 2.80 14.72
CA ILE A 62 -7.97 4.06 15.20
C ILE A 62 -8.58 4.79 14.01
N VAL A 63 -9.86 5.15 14.13
CA VAL A 63 -10.58 5.94 13.13
C VAL A 63 -10.70 7.35 13.68
N PHE A 64 -10.04 8.30 13.02
CA PHE A 64 -10.10 9.72 13.36
C PHE A 64 -11.18 10.39 12.50
N LYS A 65 -12.14 11.07 13.14
CA LYS A 65 -13.24 11.77 12.49
C LYS A 65 -13.21 13.23 12.94
N ILE A 66 -13.34 14.14 11.98
CA ILE A 66 -13.39 15.58 12.20
C ILE A 66 -14.74 16.05 11.67
N GLY A 67 -15.52 16.77 12.49
CA GLY A 67 -16.85 17.25 12.12
C GLY A 67 -17.82 16.09 11.84
N ASP A 68 -18.47 16.14 10.67
CA ASP A 68 -19.39 15.10 10.17
C ASP A 68 -18.69 13.92 9.49
N GLY A 69 -17.36 14.02 9.29
CA GLY A 69 -16.56 13.01 8.61
C GLY A 69 -16.70 13.03 7.09
N GLU A 70 -17.33 14.05 6.51
CA GLU A 70 -17.32 14.26 5.06
C GLU A 70 -15.97 14.84 4.59
N PHE A 71 -15.49 14.35 3.46
CA PHE A 71 -14.25 14.87 2.88
C PHE A 71 -14.50 16.21 2.19
N GLU A 72 -14.11 17.30 2.86
CA GLU A 72 -14.22 18.67 2.35
C GLU A 72 -13.08 19.09 1.40
N GLY A 73 -12.08 18.22 1.18
CA GLY A 73 -10.94 18.52 0.32
C GLY A 73 -11.26 18.51 -1.18
N ASP A 74 -10.40 19.15 -1.99
CA ASP A 74 -10.51 19.13 -3.45
C ASP A 74 -10.24 17.72 -4.00
N ARG A 75 -11.33 16.98 -4.28
CA ARG A 75 -11.28 15.64 -4.91
C ARG A 75 -10.60 15.64 -6.29
N GLY A 76 -10.32 16.82 -6.86
CA GLY A 76 -9.53 17.00 -8.08
C GLY A 76 -8.03 16.79 -7.88
N ALA A 77 -7.49 17.11 -6.70
CA ALA A 77 -6.06 17.00 -6.40
C ALA A 77 -5.59 15.54 -6.26
N ILE A 78 -6.44 14.65 -5.74
CA ILE A 78 -6.17 13.20 -5.61
C ILE A 78 -5.83 12.59 -6.98
N ARG A 79 -6.47 13.07 -8.06
CA ARG A 79 -6.24 12.56 -9.42
C ARG A 79 -4.92 13.00 -10.03
N LYS A 80 -4.31 14.08 -9.55
CA LYS A 80 -3.04 14.59 -10.09
C LYS A 80 -1.85 13.74 -9.64
N TYR A 81 -1.93 13.16 -8.44
CA TYR A 81 -0.88 12.28 -7.90
C TYR A 81 -1.15 10.79 -8.15
N SER A 82 -2.41 10.39 -8.42
CA SER A 82 -2.75 9.03 -8.85
C SER A 82 -2.69 8.85 -10.38
N ALA A 83 -2.08 9.77 -11.12
CA ALA A 83 -2.03 9.79 -12.59
C ALA A 83 -1.07 8.75 -13.20
N GLY A 84 -0.94 7.58 -12.57
CA GLY A 84 -0.59 6.36 -13.27
C GLY A 84 -1.80 5.92 -14.10
N LYS A 85 -1.86 6.38 -15.35
CA LYS A 85 -2.76 5.90 -16.43
C LYS A 85 -4.16 5.51 -15.94
N SER A 86 -5.04 6.50 -15.77
CA SER A 86 -6.47 6.23 -15.62
C SER A 86 -6.95 5.32 -16.75
N VAL A 87 -7.25 4.07 -16.41
CA VAL A 87 -7.88 3.12 -17.32
C VAL A 87 -9.16 3.78 -17.84
N PRO A 88 -9.35 3.93 -19.16
CA PRO A 88 -10.57 4.51 -19.68
C PRO A 88 -11.77 3.70 -19.17
N LYS A 89 -12.84 4.41 -18.79
CA LYS A 89 -14.12 3.86 -18.29
C LYS A 89 -14.83 2.88 -19.24
N SER A 90 -14.20 2.51 -20.34
CA SER A 90 -14.66 1.55 -21.35
C SER A 90 -13.97 0.18 -21.29
N PHE A 91 -12.98 -0.05 -20.40
CA PHE A 91 -12.36 -1.38 -20.28
C PHE A 91 -13.23 -2.31 -19.42
N ARG A 92 -14.22 -2.96 -20.05
CA ARG A 92 -14.88 -4.13 -19.45
C ARG A 92 -14.02 -5.35 -19.74
N PRO A 93 -13.53 -6.11 -18.74
CA PRO A 93 -12.89 -7.38 -19.00
C PRO A 93 -13.92 -8.32 -19.65
N PRO A 94 -13.53 -9.10 -20.68
CA PRO A 94 -14.43 -10.05 -21.31
C PRO A 94 -14.88 -11.08 -20.28
N ARG A 95 -16.20 -11.19 -20.08
CA ARG A 95 -16.78 -12.29 -19.29
C ARG A 95 -16.60 -13.57 -20.09
N ILE A 96 -16.20 -14.63 -19.40
CA ILE A 96 -15.82 -15.95 -19.94
C ILE A 96 -16.93 -16.64 -20.75
N ASN A 97 -18.17 -16.10 -20.79
CA ASN A 97 -19.34 -16.77 -21.38
C ASN A 97 -20.15 -15.97 -22.42
N ASP A 98 -19.63 -14.91 -23.04
CA ASP A 98 -20.38 -14.21 -24.10
C ASP A 98 -20.06 -14.73 -25.53
N PRO A 99 -21.06 -15.13 -26.34
CA PRO A 99 -20.86 -15.70 -27.66
C PRO A 99 -20.51 -14.65 -28.72
N LYS A 100 -19.43 -14.92 -29.47
CA LYS A 100 -18.99 -14.39 -30.77
C LYS A 100 -19.79 -13.20 -31.35
N VAL A 101 -19.13 -12.05 -31.51
CA VAL A 101 -19.45 -11.08 -32.57
C VAL A 101 -18.22 -10.87 -33.44
N ASN A 102 -18.34 -11.37 -34.66
CA ASN A 102 -17.40 -11.26 -35.76
C ASN A 102 -17.62 -9.91 -36.47
N LYS A 103 -16.59 -9.06 -36.60
CA LYS A 103 -16.49 -8.08 -37.71
C LYS A 103 -15.07 -7.52 -37.82
N GLY A 104 -14.49 -7.65 -39.01
CA GLY A 104 -13.08 -7.37 -39.28
C GLY A 104 -12.77 -6.01 -39.92
N SER A 105 -11.50 -5.92 -40.32
CA SER A 105 -10.78 -4.85 -41.05
C SER A 105 -10.58 -3.56 -40.24
N THR A 106 -9.36 -3.04 -40.07
CA THR A 106 -8.48 -2.56 -41.14
C THR A 106 -7.03 -2.36 -40.65
N ARG A 107 -6.12 -2.85 -41.49
CA ARG A 107 -4.74 -2.44 -41.79
C ARG A 107 -4.35 -1.00 -41.35
N GLY A 108 -3.33 -0.88 -40.49
CA GLY A 108 -2.69 0.40 -40.13
C GLY A 108 -1.28 0.18 -39.60
N LYS A 109 -0.29 0.51 -40.43
CA LYS A 109 1.16 0.30 -40.29
C LYS A 109 1.76 1.50 -39.54
N GLY A 110 2.53 1.33 -38.45
CA GLY A 110 3.10 2.49 -37.75
C GLY A 110 4.09 2.17 -36.61
N LYS A 111 5.36 1.97 -37.00
CA LYS A 111 6.63 2.30 -36.31
C LYS A 111 6.71 2.13 -34.78
N ALA A 112 7.45 1.09 -34.36
CA ALA A 112 8.08 1.01 -33.06
C ALA A 112 9.21 2.04 -32.95
N THR A 113 9.21 2.82 -31.87
CA THR A 113 10.38 3.53 -31.35
C THR A 113 10.78 2.84 -30.06
N GLU A 114 11.88 2.10 -30.13
CA GLU A 114 12.64 1.64 -28.98
C GLU A 114 13.27 2.86 -28.29
N ASP A 115 13.03 2.98 -26.99
CA ASP A 115 13.91 3.70 -26.07
C ASP A 115 13.74 3.04 -24.70
N SER A 116 14.30 1.82 -24.57
CA SER A 116 14.51 1.20 -23.26
C SER A 116 15.84 1.75 -22.71
N SER A 117 15.78 2.86 -21.97
CA SER A 117 16.87 3.23 -21.08
C SER A 117 16.92 2.17 -19.97
N ALA A 118 17.84 1.21 -20.11
CA ALA A 118 18.15 0.26 -19.07
C ALA A 118 18.67 1.03 -17.85
N ILE A 119 17.86 1.07 -16.79
CA ILE A 119 18.29 1.58 -15.49
C ILE A 119 19.18 0.49 -14.90
N VAL A 120 20.50 0.68 -15.01
CA VAL A 120 21.51 -0.12 -14.32
C VAL A 120 21.55 0.39 -12.88
N TYR A 121 21.20 -0.47 -11.92
CA TYR A 121 21.43 -0.20 -10.51
C TYR A 121 22.83 -0.68 -10.16
N GLU A 122 23.72 0.27 -9.88
CA GLU A 122 25.04 0.01 -9.30
C GLU A 122 24.89 0.18 -7.79
N GLU A 123 25.08 -0.89 -7.03
CA GLU A 123 25.03 -0.84 -5.57
C GLU A 123 26.27 -0.07 -5.06
N PRO A 124 26.11 0.87 -4.11
CA PRO A 124 27.26 1.56 -3.53
C PRO A 124 28.07 0.58 -2.69
N GLU A 125 29.36 0.44 -3.01
CA GLU A 125 30.31 -0.30 -2.19
C GLU A 125 30.29 0.27 -0.76
N GLN A 126 29.86 -0.54 0.21
CA GLN A 126 29.98 -0.19 1.62
C GLN A 126 31.46 -0.33 1.99
N GLU A 127 32.18 0.79 1.95
CA GLU A 127 33.52 0.88 2.51
C GLU A 127 33.49 0.41 3.97
N TYR A 128 34.30 -0.60 4.27
CA TYR A 128 34.62 -1.11 5.60
C TYR A 128 34.95 0.05 6.55
N MET A 129 33.96 0.51 7.31
CA MET A 129 34.15 1.30 8.53
C MET A 129 34.14 0.36 9.73
N ASP A 130 35.06 -0.62 9.73
CA ASP A 130 35.51 -1.25 10.97
C ASP A 130 36.54 -0.33 11.61
N ALA A 131 36.03 0.65 12.36
CA ALA A 131 36.80 1.45 13.29
C ALA A 131 36.23 1.24 14.70
N LEU A 132 36.69 0.17 15.37
CA LEU A 132 37.46 0.21 16.63
C LEU A 132 37.66 -1.18 17.22
#